data_AF-A0A453DET1-F1
#
_entry.id   AF-A0A453DET1-F1
#
_cell.length_a   1.000
_cell.length_b   1.000
_cell.length_c   1.000
_cell.angle_alpha   90.00
_cell.angle_beta   90.00
_cell.angle_gamma   90.00
#
_symmetry.space_group_name_H-M   'P 1'
#
loop_
_entity.id
_entity.type
_entity.pdbx_description
1 polymer ?
#
loop_
_entity_poly.entity_id
_entity_poly.type
_entity_poly.pdbx_seq_one_letter_code
_entity_poly.pdbx_strand_id
1 'polypeptide(L)' 'YTVALGAVTWAIWLARNRATFEKKMIKSPFEIVFTAVSFLLYWAGLQAGEDVKQLRAGAQMIRNGTMLMMRACEASKGGK' A
#
# COMPACT_ATOMS: atom_id res chain seq x y z
N TYR A 1 16.44 -1.04 0.43
CA TYR A 1 15.82 -0.51 1.67
C TYR A 1 15.30 0.93 1.52
N THR A 2 16.11 1.88 1.01
CA THR A 2 15.72 3.30 0.83
C THR A 2 14.50 3.50 -0.06
N VAL A 3 14.42 2.79 -1.19
CA VAL A 3 13.30 2.85 -2.14
C VAL A 3 11.97 2.43 -1.48
N ALA A 4 12.00 1.38 -0.65
CA ALA A 4 10.81 0.90 0.04
C ALA A 4 10.30 1.91 1.08
N LEU A 5 11.22 2.47 1.88
CA LEU A 5 10.89 3.51 2.85
C LEU A 5 10.33 4.77 2.16
N GLY A 6 10.97 5.18 1.05
CA GLY A 6 10.51 6.30 0.22
C GLY A 6 9.09 6.09 -0.32
N ALA A 7 8.81 4.91 -0.88
CA ALA A 7 7.48 4.59 -1.41
C ALA A 7 6.39 4.61 -0.33
N VAL A 8 6.65 4.06 0.86
CA VAL A 8 5.68 4.11 1.98
C VAL A 8 5.48 5.53 2.49
N THR A 9 6.57 6.28 2.66
CA THR A 9 6.52 7.67 3.12
C THR A 9 5.75 8.55 2.13
N TRP A 10 5.99 8.34 0.83
CA TRP A 10 5.28 9.03 -0.25
C TRP A 10 3.79 8.70 -0.27
N ALA A 11 3.42 7.43 -0.08
CA ALA A 11 2.02 7.02 -0.04
C ALA A 11 1.27 7.65 1.15
N ILE A 12 1.89 7.70 2.34
CA ILE A 12 1.33 8.36 3.52
C ILE A 12 1.18 9.87 3.28
N TRP A 13 2.21 10.49 2.72
CA TRP A 13 2.18 11.92 2.40
C TRP A 13 1.08 12.25 1.39
N LEU A 14 0.98 11.50 0.29
CA LEU A 14 -0.04 11.69 -0.74
C LEU A 14 -1.45 11.50 -0.18
N ALA A 15 -1.65 10.49 0.68
CA ALA A 15 -2.94 10.23 1.31
C ALA A 15 -3.36 11.39 2.22
N ARG A 16 -2.43 11.94 3.02
CA ARG A 16 -2.66 13.14 3.84
C ARG A 16 -2.95 14.36 2.96
N ASN A 17 -2.18 14.55 1.89
CA ASN A 17 -2.34 15.69 0.99
C ASN A 17 -3.70 15.67 0.30
N ARG A 18 -4.16 14.50 -0.17
CA ARG A 18 -5.48 14.31 -0.76
C ARG A 18 -6.61 14.59 0.23
N ALA A 19 -6.47 14.16 1.49
CA ALA A 19 -7.46 14.44 2.52
C ALA A 19 -7.56 15.95 2.82
N THR A 20 -6.42 16.66 2.90
CA THR A 20 -6.38 18.09 3.21
C THR A 20 -6.81 18.97 2.03
N PHE A 21 -6.32 18.69 0.83
CA PHE A 21 -6.51 19.57 -0.33
C PHE A 21 -7.70 19.17 -1.22
N GLU A 22 -7.93 17.87 -1.43
CA GLU A 22 -9.03 17.40 -2.29
C GLU A 22 -10.31 17.11 -1.50
N LYS A 23 -10.29 17.26 -0.16
CA LYS A 23 -11.36 16.85 0.78
C LYS A 23 -11.80 15.39 0.59
N LYS A 24 -10.99 14.56 -0.07
CA LYS A 24 -11.23 13.12 -0.21
C LYS A 24 -10.80 12.46 1.08
N MET A 25 -11.74 12.37 2.03
CA MET A 25 -11.52 11.58 3.23
C MET A 25 -11.25 10.14 2.84
N ILE A 26 -10.17 9.60 3.40
CA ILE A 26 -9.78 8.21 3.22
C ILE A 26 -10.88 7.36 3.85
N LYS A 27 -11.64 6.64 3.02
CA LYS A 27 -12.78 5.83 3.48
C LYS A 27 -12.35 4.55 4.18
N SER A 28 -11.14 4.10 3.87
CA SER A 28 -10.58 2.86 4.40
C SER A 28 -9.06 2.95 4.52
N PRO A 29 -8.48 2.50 5.65
CA PRO A 29 -7.03 2.43 5.81
C PRO A 29 -6.36 1.54 4.74
N PHE A 30 -7.12 0.62 4.13
CA PHE A 30 -6.66 -0.24 3.05
C PHE A 30 -6.29 0.54 1.79
N GLU A 31 -6.94 1.68 1.49
CA GLU A 31 -6.62 2.50 0.32
C GLU A 31 -5.18 3.04 0.37
N ILE A 32 -4.71 3.40 1.58
CA ILE A 32 -3.33 3.87 1.79
C ILE A 32 -2.35 2.72 1.52
N VAL A 33 -2.66 1.53 2.02
CA VAL A 33 -1.80 0.35 1.87
C VAL A 33 -1.73 -0.10 0.42
N PHE A 34 -2.85 -0.14 -0.31
CA PHE A 34 -2.84 -0.43 -1.75
C PHE A 34 -2.12 0.64 -2.57
N THR A 35 -2.21 1.90 -2.18
CA THR A 35 -1.44 2.99 -2.79
C THR A 35 0.06 2.79 -2.55
N ALA A 36 0.46 2.44 -1.33
CA ALA A 36 1.86 2.15 -1.01
C ALA A 36 2.40 0.94 -1.80
N VAL A 37 1.62 -0.14 -1.91
CA VAL A 37 1.96 -1.31 -2.75
C VAL A 37 2.11 -0.92 -4.23
N SER A 38 1.23 -0.06 -4.74
CA SER A 38 1.30 0.40 -6.14
C SER A 38 2.58 1.21 -6.39
N PHE A 39 2.96 2.09 -5.46
CA PHE A 39 4.25 2.77 -5.53
C PHE A 39 5.41 1.77 -5.43
N LEU A 40 5.41 0.84 -4.46
CA LEU A 40 6.47 -0.17 -4.38
C LEU A 40 6.66 -0.93 -5.70
N LEU A 41 5.58 -1.31 -6.40
CA LEU A 41 5.67 -1.97 -7.70
C LEU A 41 6.17 -1.05 -8.81
N TYR A 42 5.72 0.21 -8.85
CA TYR A 42 6.19 1.20 -9.81
C TYR A 42 7.70 1.46 -9.66
N TRP A 43 8.15 1.69 -8.44
CA TRP A 43 9.55 1.94 -8.14
C TRP A 43 10.41 0.67 -8.29
N ALA A 44 9.84 -0.52 -8.09
CA ALA A 44 10.50 -1.79 -8.44
C ALA A 44 10.79 -1.90 -9.93
N GLY A 45 9.92 -1.37 -10.80
CA GLY A 45 10.16 -1.34 -12.25
C GLY A 45 11.30 -0.42 -12.67
N LEU A 46 11.68 0.53 -11.81
CA LEU A 46 12.75 1.49 -12.05
C LEU A 46 14.12 0.99 -11.55
N GLN A 47 14.13 0.00 -10.66
CA GLN A 47 15.35 -0.60 -10.11
C GLN A 47 15.89 -1.68 -11.06
N ALA A 48 17.21 -1.92 -11.05
CA ALA A 48 17.85 -2.99 -11.81
C ALA A 48 18.34 -4.12 -10.89
N GLY A 49 18.35 -5.36 -11.39
CA GLY A 49 18.95 -6.51 -10.69
C GLY A 49 18.07 -7.18 -9.62
N GLU A 50 18.72 -7.83 -8.66
CA GLU A 50 18.09 -8.66 -7.60
C GLU A 50 17.07 -7.88 -6.74
N ASP A 51 17.32 -6.59 -6.54
CA ASP A 51 16.48 -5.68 -5.74
C ASP A 51 15.04 -5.61 -6.25
N VAL A 52 14.82 -5.76 -7.56
CA VAL A 52 13.48 -5.76 -8.18
C VAL A 52 12.65 -6.93 -7.65
N LYS A 53 13.27 -8.12 -7.56
CA LYS A 53 12.58 -9.34 -7.11
C LYS A 53 12.19 -9.20 -5.64
N GLN A 54 13.10 -8.69 -4.81
CA GLN A 54 12.83 -8.46 -3.39
C GLN A 54 11.73 -7.42 -3.17
N LEU A 55 11.75 -6.31 -3.92
CA LEU A 55 10.72 -5.27 -3.81
C LEU A 55 9.35 -5.79 -4.24
N ARG A 56 9.28 -6.55 -5.35
CA ARG A 56 8.04 -7.16 -5.83
C ARG A 56 7.50 -8.21 -4.86
N ALA A 57 8.36 -9.06 -4.32
CA ALA A 57 7.98 -10.05 -3.31
C ALA A 57 7.42 -9.36 -2.06
N GLY A 58 8.09 -8.33 -1.55
CA GLY A 58 7.61 -7.53 -0.42
C GLY A 58 6.26 -6.85 -0.70
N ALA A 59 6.09 -6.26 -1.88
CA ALA A 59 4.83 -5.65 -2.29
C ALA A 59 3.68 -6.67 -2.36
N GLN A 60 3.94 -7.88 -2.87
CA GLN A 60 2.96 -8.97 -2.92
C GLN A 60 2.60 -9.48 -1.52
N MET A 61 3.57 -9.62 -0.61
CA MET A 61 3.31 -9.99 0.78
C MET A 61 2.41 -8.99 1.48
N ILE A 62 2.70 -7.69 1.36
CA ILE A 62 1.88 -6.61 1.93
C ILE A 62 0.46 -6.67 1.35
N ARG A 63 0.33 -6.82 0.02
CA ARG A 63 -0.96 -6.95 -0.66
C ARG A 63 -1.77 -8.13 -0.12
N ASN A 64 -1.15 -9.31 -0.04
CA ASN A 64 -1.83 -10.53 0.39
C ASN A 64 -2.26 -10.46 1.86
N GLY A 65 -1.39 -9.94 2.74
CA GLY A 65 -1.74 -9.70 4.15
C GLY A 65 -2.90 -8.71 4.30
N THR A 66 -2.89 -7.65 3.48
CA THR A 66 -3.98 -6.65 3.46
C THR A 66 -5.30 -7.26 3.00
N MET A 67 -5.28 -8.09 1.95
CA MET A 67 -6.47 -8.80 1.47
C MET A 67 -7.02 -9.78 2.52
N LEU A 68 -6.15 -10.47 3.25
CA LEU A 68 -6.57 -11.35 4.34
C LEU A 68 -7.24 -10.57 5.47
N MET A 69 -6.66 -9.44 5.88
CA MET A 69 -7.23 -8.56 6.91
C MET A 69 -8.56 -7.96 6.47
N MET A 70 -8.68 -7.58 5.19
CA MET A 70 -9.94 -7.08 4.62
C MET A 70 -11.03 -8.15 4.69
N ARG A 71 -10.74 -9.39 4.29
CA ARG A 71 -11.65 -10.53 4.40
C ARG A 71 -12.05 -10.85 5.84
N ALA A 72 -11.10 -10.80 6.77
CA ALA A 72 -11.39 -11.00 8.20
C ALA A 72 -12.30 -9.89 8.76
N CYS A 73 -12.10 -8.65 8.33
CA CYS A 73 -12.95 -7.52 8.72
C CYS A 73 -14.37 -7.63 8.13
N GLU A 74 -14.51 -8.15 6.91
CA GLU A 74 -15.81 -8.45 6.29
C GLU A 74 -16.54 -9.59 7.00
N ALA A 75 -15.85 -10.67 7.35
CA ALA A 75 -16.41 -11.78 8.12
C ALA A 75 -16.91 -11.33 9.50
N SER A 76 -16.21 -10.39 10.15
CA SER A 76 -16.65 -9.79 11.41
C SER A 76 -17.90 -8.90 11.28
N LYS A 77 -18.15 -8.32 10.09
CA LYS A 77 -19.33 -7.49 9.81
C LYS A 77 -20.58 -8.30 9.43
N GLY A 78 -20.41 -9.48 8.84
CA GLY A 78 -21.50 -10.37 8.41
C GLY A 78 -22.11 -11.23 9.52
N GLY A 79 -21.61 -11.13 10.75
CA GLY A 79 -22.12 -11.86 11.92
C GLY A 79 -23.10 -11.07 12.81
N LYS A 80 -23.70 -9.99 12.31
CA LYS A 80 -24.79 -9.26 12.97
C LYS A 80 -26.11 -9.50 12.26
#